data_AF-A0A8W8LL92-F1
#
_entry.id   AF-A0A8W8LL92-F1
#
_cell.length_a   1.000
_cell.length_b   1.000
_cell.length_c   1.000
_cell.angle_alpha   90.00
_cell.angle_beta   90.00
_cell.angle_gamma   90.00
#
_symmetry.space_group_name_H-M   'P 1'
#
loop_
_entity.id
_entity.type
_entity.pdbx_description
1 polymer ?
#
loop_
_entity_poly.entity_id
_entity_poly.type
_entity_poly.pdbx_seq_one_letter_code
_entity_poly.pdbx_strand_id
1 'polypeptide(L)' 'MTVAAPVFAALVTTYGIYAVTKYAIKKAKSNSDSHSCANNRGWCRKTCFSHEYIDWTNNAVCGSYNCCRPGKRG' A
#
# COMPACT_ATOMS: atom_id res chain seq x y z
N MET A 1 7.08 5.33 4.48
CA MET A 1 6.28 4.35 3.73
C MET A 1 5.33 5.08 2.78
N THR A 2 4.91 4.47 1.67
CA THR A 2 3.92 5.09 0.76
C THR A 2 2.60 4.35 0.88
N VAL A 3 1.50 5.08 1.04
CA VAL A 3 0.15 4.51 1.21
C VAL A 3 -0.83 5.10 0.20
N ALA A 4 -1.88 4.32 -0.06
CA ALA A 4 -3.04 4.72 -0.83
C ALA A 4 -3.65 6.05 -0.32
N ALA A 5 -4.21 6.85 -1.23
CA ALA A 5 -4.87 8.12 -0.88
C ALA A 5 -5.97 7.98 0.19
N PRO A 6 -6.90 7.01 0.12
CA PRO A 6 -7.89 6.81 1.19
C PRO A 6 -7.25 6.43 2.53
N VAL A 7 -6.19 5.61 2.51
CA VAL A 7 -5.47 5.21 3.74
C VAL A 7 -4.73 6.39 4.34
N PHE A 8 -4.12 7.23 3.50
CA PHE A 8 -3.49 8.47 3.94
C PHE A 8 -4.50 9.40 4.61
N ALA A 9 -5.68 9.58 4.00
CA ALA A 9 -6.76 10.39 4.56
C ALA A 9 -7.22 9.84 5.91
N ALA A 10 -7.48 8.52 6.01
CA ALA A 10 -7.86 7.88 7.27
C ALA A 10 -6.80 8.07 8.36
N LEU A 11 -5.51 7.88 8.04
CA LEU A 11 -4.41 8.10 8.98
C LEU A 11 -4.31 9.56 9.44
N VAL A 12 -4.50 10.52 8.53
CA VAL A 12 -4.52 11.95 8.88
C VAL A 12 -5.71 12.28 9.77
N THR A 13 -6.89 11.70 9.52
CA THR A 13 -8.08 11.90 10.35
C THR A 13 -7.93 11.28 11.73
N THR A 14 -7.34 10.08 11.85
CA THR A 14 -7.22 9.37 13.13
C THR A 14 -6.07 9.86 13.99
N TYR A 15 -4.89 10.12 13.39
CA TYR A 15 -3.65 10.42 14.11
C TYR A 15 -3.16 11.86 13.92
N GLY A 16 -3.78 12.62 13.01
CA GLY A 16 -3.35 13.96 12.65
C GLY A 16 -2.18 13.97 11.65
N ILE A 17 -2.13 15.00 10.82
CA ILE A 17 -1.10 15.11 9.77
C ILE A 17 0.33 15.16 10.33
N TYR A 18 0.50 15.66 11.57
CA TYR A 18 1.79 15.73 12.25
C TYR A 18 2.38 14.35 12.54
N ALA A 19 1.57 13.39 13.01
CA ALA A 19 2.03 12.03 13.22
C ALA A 19 2.34 11.35 11.87
N VAL A 20 1.48 11.54 10.88
CA VAL A 20 1.62 10.94 9.55
C VAL A 20 2.92 11.39 8.87
N THR A 21 3.25 12.69 8.94
CA THR A 21 4.51 13.21 8.38
C THR A 21 5.72 12.79 9.21
N LYS A 22 5.62 12.72 10.55
CA LYS A 22 6.68 12.24 11.45
C LYS A 22 7.10 10.80 11.14
N TYR A 23 6.16 9.93 10.77
CA TYR A 23 6.44 8.55 10.34
C TYR A 23 6.82 8.44 8.85
N ALA A 24 7.09 9.56 8.18
CA ALA A 24 7.42 9.62 6.74
C ALA A 24 6.43 8.83 5.88
N ILE A 25 5.15 8.89 6.24
CA ILE A 25 4.05 8.30 5.47
C ILE A 25 3.75 9.27 4.32
N LYS A 26 3.85 8.79 3.08
CA LYS A 26 3.63 9.58 1.88
C LYS A 26 2.40 9.08 1.14
N LYS A 27 1.61 9.99 0.59
CA LYS A 27 0.49 9.64 -0.30
C LYS A 27 1.04 9.15 -1.65
N ALA A 28 0.44 8.10 -2.21
CA ALA A 28 0.68 7.73 -3.60
C ALA A 28 0.33 8.89 -4.55
N LYS A 29 1.17 9.13 -5.56
CA LYS A 29 1.09 10.29 -6.47
C LYS A 29 -0.08 10.20 -7.44
N SER A 30 -0.47 8.99 -7.82
CA SER A 30 -1.66 8.75 -8.64
C SER A 30 -2.83 8.47 -7.72
N ASN A 31 -4.02 8.97 -8.09
CA ASN A 31 -5.31 8.68 -7.46
C ASN A 31 -5.73 7.19 -7.55
N SER A 32 -4.75 6.33 -7.79
CA SER A 32 -4.84 4.90 -7.93
C SER A 32 -4.10 4.32 -6.73
N ASP A 33 -4.75 3.38 -6.06
CA ASP A 33 -4.18 2.54 -5.01
C ASP A 33 -2.99 1.69 -5.51
N SER A 34 -2.46 1.96 -6.70
CA SER A 34 -1.31 1.32 -7.32
C SER A 34 -0.01 2.06 -6.99
N HIS A 35 0.71 1.54 -6.00
CA HIS A 35 2.03 1.99 -5.60
C HIS A 35 2.86 0.80 -5.11
N SER A 36 4.15 1.03 -4.88
CA SER A 36 5.02 0.03 -4.27
C SER A 36 4.54 -0.33 -2.86
N CYS A 37 4.52 -1.63 -2.55
CA CYS A 37 4.28 -2.17 -1.21
C CYS A 37 5.45 -3.07 -0.77
N ALA A 38 5.44 -3.51 0.50
CA ALA A 38 6.46 -4.41 1.07
C ALA A 38 7.91 -3.96 0.82
N ASN A 39 8.23 -2.68 1.06
CA ASN A 39 9.56 -2.09 0.79
C ASN A 39 10.03 -2.23 -0.67
N ASN A 40 9.13 -1.94 -1.62
CA ASN A 40 9.39 -2.04 -3.06
C ASN A 40 9.64 -3.47 -3.56
N ARG A 41 9.20 -4.47 -2.77
CA ARG A 41 9.23 -5.90 -3.13
C ARG A 41 7.89 -6.40 -3.66
N GLY A 42 6.92 -5.51 -3.83
CA GLY A 42 5.59 -5.79 -4.34
C GLY A 42 4.94 -4.55 -4.91
N TRP A 43 3.87 -4.75 -5.66
CA TRP A 43 3.10 -3.69 -6.29
C TRP A 43 1.63 -3.82 -5.94
N CYS A 44 1.02 -2.74 -5.46
CA CYS A 44 -0.41 -2.72 -5.18
C CYS A 44 -1.20 -2.80 -6.50
N ARG A 45 -2.04 -3.83 -6.67
CA ARG A 45 -2.91 -4.01 -7.84
C ARG A 45 -4.27 -4.52 -7.39
N LYS A 46 -5.33 -4.21 -8.13
CA LYS A 46 -6.66 -4.77 -7.86
C LYS A 46 -6.64 -6.31 -7.93
N THR A 47 -5.94 -6.85 -8.94
CA THR A 47 -5.73 -8.29 -9.14
C THR A 47 -4.25 -8.56 -9.34
N CYS A 48 -3.71 -9.54 -8.63
CA CYS A 48 -2.33 -10.01 -8.81
C CYS A 48 -2.22 -10.93 -10.02
N PHE A 49 -1.05 -10.97 -10.65
CA PHE A 49 -0.80 -11.93 -11.72
C PHE A 49 -0.68 -13.37 -11.18
N SER A 50 -0.77 -14.35 -12.08
CA SER A 50 -0.68 -15.78 -11.74
C SER A 50 0.67 -16.21 -11.15
N HIS A 51 1.73 -15.41 -11.34
CA HIS A 51 3.07 -15.61 -10.79
C HIS A 51 3.34 -14.74 -9.55
N GLU A 52 2.31 -14.07 -9.05
CA GLU A 52 2.36 -13.25 -7.84
C GLU A 52 1.39 -13.83 -6.80
N TYR A 53 1.62 -13.51 -5.54
CA TYR A 53 0.68 -13.80 -4.45
C TYR A 53 0.26 -12.51 -3.75
N ILE A 54 -0.93 -12.55 -3.13
CA ILE A 54 -1.43 -11.46 -2.28
C ILE A 54 -0.69 -11.53 -0.94
N ASP A 55 0.12 -10.51 -0.66
CA ASP A 55 0.73 -10.29 0.65
C ASP A 55 -0.27 -9.62 1.59
N TRP A 56 -0.98 -10.44 2.36
CA TRP A 56 -1.98 -9.99 3.33
C TRP A 56 -1.40 -9.08 4.42
N THR A 57 -0.14 -9.28 4.80
CA THR A 57 0.56 -8.47 5.82
C THR A 57 0.74 -7.03 5.35
N ASN A 58 1.07 -6.85 4.08
CA ASN A 58 1.24 -5.54 3.46
C ASN A 58 0.00 -5.07 2.69
N ASN A 59 -1.14 -5.75 2.85
CA ASN A 59 -2.33 -5.41 2.08
C ASN A 59 -2.95 -4.08 2.52
N ALA A 60 -2.93 -3.82 3.83
CA ALA A 60 -3.50 -2.62 4.42
C ALA A 60 -2.86 -1.32 3.87
N VAL A 61 -1.60 -1.37 3.41
CA VAL A 61 -0.93 -0.18 2.84
C VAL A 61 -1.45 0.17 1.45
N CYS A 62 -2.02 -0.81 0.74
CA CYS A 62 -2.55 -0.68 -0.61
C CYS A 62 -4.02 -0.21 -0.65
N GLY A 63 -4.67 0.00 0.51
CA GLY A 63 -6.06 0.45 0.54
C GLY A 63 -7.02 -0.57 -0.06
N SER A 64 -7.64 -0.23 -1.20
CA SER A 64 -8.61 -1.11 -1.88
C SER A 64 -7.94 -2.16 -2.77
N TYR A 65 -6.62 -2.09 -2.95
CA TYR A 65 -5.85 -2.98 -3.81
C TYR A 65 -5.09 -4.03 -3.00
N ASN A 66 -4.68 -5.08 -3.71
CA ASN A 66 -3.88 -6.15 -3.17
C ASN A 66 -2.38 -5.86 -3.29
N CYS A 67 -1.60 -6.05 -2.22
CA CYS A 67 -0.14 -6.01 -2.33
C CYS A 67 0.36 -7.28 -3.05
N CYS A 68 0.62 -7.17 -4.35
CA CYS A 68 1.04 -8.29 -5.18
C CYS A 68 2.56 -8.43 -5.14
N ARG A 69 3.04 -9.56 -4.62
CA ARG A 69 4.47 -9.85 -4.55
C ARG A 69 4.85 -10.95 -5.53
N PRO A 70 5.98 -10.81 -6.25
CA PRO A 70 6.49 -11.86 -7.12
C PRO A 70 6.87 -13.09 -6.29
N GLY A 71 6.37 -14.24 -6.70
CA GLY A 71 6.60 -15.53 -6.05
C GLY A 71 5.41 -16.46 -6.20
N LYS A 72 5.67 -17.77 -6.20
CA LYS A 72 4.61 -18.74 -5.91
C LYS A 72 4.50 -18.83 -4.40
N ARG A 73 3.27 -18.82 -3.86
CA ARG A 73 3.04 -19.33 -2.49
C ARG A 73 3.71 -20.71 -2.45
N GLY A 74 4.75 -20.84 -1.64
CA GLY A 74 5.44 -22.11 -1.43
C GLY A 74 4.45 -23.17 -0.98
#